data_AF-A0A1W9SMT0-F1
#
_entry.id   AF-A0A1W9SMT0-F1
#
_cell.length_a   1.000
_cell.length_b   1.000
_cell.length_c   1.000
_cell.angle_alpha   90.00
_cell.angle_beta   90.00
_cell.angle_gamma   90.00
#
_symmetry.space_group_name_H-M   'P 1'
#
loop_
_entity.id
_entity.type
_entity.pdbx_description
1 polymer ?
#
loop_
_entity_poly.entity_id
_entity_poly.type
_entity_poly.pdbx_seq_one_letter_code
_entity_poly.pdbx_strand_id
1 'polypeptide(L)'
;MIQGEEKYKSIRCYNDNEANSIIKQLLNEGQFAKVLSYLYPDEKLDGIIENLKQTQTIDDFQKKFVYPYLTELVNKTTSTLSFSGLKNLNPRRSYLFISNHRDIVLDSALLNFSLIKNNHNTTEIAIGSNLLILPWIEMLVRLNKSFLVKRNLPVREMLNASRELSAYIDYVLHIKKTSVWIAQKEGRTKDGNDKTNQGLLKMLNFATDESVIRSFKKMRIVPVSISYEIEPCDKTKTAELYAKYKNGVYKKDPKEDLQSMGNGIANQKGRMHFTFGKPLKRKLNRLKRIHNRNEQFSELGKIIDNQIYKGYKLFPGNYAAYDILFNSDNFKDKYSDLEFE
;
A
#
# COMPACT_ATOMS: atom_id res chain seq x y z
N MET A 1 13.89 17.48 17.94
CA MET A 1 13.29 16.14 17.76
C MET A 1 12.25 15.94 18.85
N ILE A 2 11.03 15.51 18.49
CA ILE A 2 10.02 15.16 19.50
C ILE A 2 10.55 13.91 20.22
N GLN A 3 10.57 13.94 21.56
CA GLN A 3 11.19 12.94 22.44
C GLN A 3 10.71 11.48 22.22
N GLY A 4 9.66 11.27 21.41
CA GLY A 4 9.13 9.96 21.03
C GLY A 4 9.67 9.33 19.73
N GLU A 5 10.33 10.08 18.83
CA GLU A 5 10.76 9.51 17.53
C GLU A 5 11.99 8.61 17.63
N GLU A 6 12.93 8.92 18.53
CA GLU A 6 14.17 8.15 18.68
C GLU A 6 13.89 6.70 19.12
N LYS A 7 12.82 6.52 19.91
CA LYS A 7 12.32 5.20 20.33
C LYS A 7 12.01 4.28 19.14
N TYR A 8 11.60 4.84 18.00
CA TYR A 8 11.17 4.07 16.83
C TYR A 8 12.19 4.11 15.68
N LYS A 9 13.43 4.55 15.92
CA LYS A 9 14.49 4.68 14.91
C LYS A 9 14.70 3.40 14.06
N SER A 10 14.48 2.24 14.67
CA SER A 10 14.64 0.94 14.02
C SER A 10 13.59 0.64 12.94
N ILE A 11 12.45 1.33 12.94
CA ILE A 11 11.35 1.10 11.98
C ILE A 11 10.84 2.37 11.29
N ARG A 12 10.98 3.56 11.87
CA ARG A 12 10.40 4.79 11.31
C ARG A 12 10.96 5.15 9.93
N CYS A 13 10.18 5.92 9.18
CA CYS A 13 10.70 6.65 8.03
C CYS A 13 11.70 7.74 8.45
N TYR A 14 12.44 8.29 7.49
CA TYR A 14 13.28 9.46 7.77
C TYR A 14 12.44 10.68 8.12
N ASN A 15 13.09 11.69 8.69
CA ASN A 15 12.56 13.01 8.98
C ASN A 15 13.14 14.06 8.01
N ASP A 16 12.53 15.24 7.96
CA ASP A 16 12.97 16.30 7.04
C ASP A 16 14.43 16.70 7.24
N ASN A 17 14.92 16.77 8.47
CA ASN A 17 16.31 17.09 8.76
C ASN A 17 17.31 16.01 8.32
N GLU A 18 16.85 14.79 8.02
CA GLU A 18 17.66 13.70 7.49
C GLU A 18 17.61 13.66 5.94
N ALA A 19 16.58 14.24 5.32
CA ALA A 19 16.26 14.08 3.91
C ALA A 19 17.43 14.42 2.98
N ASN A 20 18.04 15.60 3.13
CA ASN A 20 19.14 16.04 2.25
C ASN A 20 20.35 15.09 2.31
N SER A 21 20.72 14.63 3.51
CA SER A 21 21.84 13.71 3.69
C SER A 21 21.55 12.36 3.03
N ILE A 22 20.35 11.82 3.22
CA ILE A 22 19.94 10.55 2.62
C ILE A 22 19.89 10.65 1.09
N ILE A 23 19.39 11.76 0.54
CA ILE A 23 19.36 11.96 -0.92
C ILE A 23 20.79 11.97 -1.50
N LYS A 24 21.73 12.66 -0.85
CA LYS A 24 23.13 12.67 -1.28
C LYS A 24 23.77 11.27 -1.23
N GLN A 25 23.46 10.49 -0.20
CA GLN A 25 23.92 9.10 -0.12
C GLN A 25 23.30 8.24 -1.22
N LEU A 26 21.98 8.35 -1.48
CA LEU A 26 21.30 7.65 -2.57
C LEU A 26 21.94 7.96 -3.93
N LEU A 27 22.28 9.22 -4.20
CA LEU A 27 22.91 9.63 -5.46
C LEU A 27 24.30 9.01 -5.69
N ASN A 28 24.98 8.57 -4.64
CA ASN A 28 26.27 7.87 -4.75
C ASN A 28 26.10 6.36 -5.01
N GLU A 29 24.88 5.83 -4.93
CA GLU A 29 24.59 4.43 -5.21
C GLU A 29 24.46 4.23 -6.73
N GLY A 30 25.45 3.56 -7.34
CA GLY A 30 25.50 3.40 -8.80
C GLY A 30 24.28 2.69 -9.40
N GLN A 31 23.58 1.85 -8.64
CA GLN A 31 22.32 1.25 -9.09
C GLN A 31 21.16 2.26 -9.07
N PHE A 32 21.10 3.13 -8.07
CA PHE A 32 20.08 4.18 -8.00
C PHE A 32 20.27 5.21 -9.12
N ALA A 33 21.51 5.58 -9.43
CA ALA A 33 21.82 6.45 -10.57
C ALA A 33 21.30 5.87 -11.90
N LYS A 34 21.46 4.57 -12.13
CA LYS A 34 20.91 3.89 -13.31
C LYS A 34 19.39 3.92 -13.35
N VAL A 35 18.74 3.77 -12.19
CA VAL A 35 17.27 3.92 -12.09
C VAL A 35 16.87 5.34 -12.48
N LEU A 36 17.52 6.38 -11.94
CA LEU A 36 17.23 7.77 -12.31
C LEU A 36 17.38 8.02 -13.82
N SER A 37 18.45 7.52 -14.45
CA SER A 37 18.63 7.65 -15.90
C SER A 37 17.52 6.96 -16.71
N TYR A 38 16.98 5.85 -16.21
CA TYR A 38 15.85 5.17 -16.85
C TYR A 38 14.53 5.92 -16.63
N LEU A 39 14.32 6.49 -15.43
CA LEU A 39 13.11 7.24 -15.10
C LEU A 39 13.03 8.59 -15.84
N TYR A 40 14.17 9.21 -16.11
CA TYR A 40 14.26 10.53 -16.75
C TYR A 40 15.21 10.52 -17.96
N PRO A 41 14.84 9.84 -19.06
CA PRO A 41 15.70 9.70 -20.23
C PRO A 41 15.82 11.01 -21.04
N ASP A 42 14.80 11.86 -21.01
CA ASP A 42 14.67 13.06 -21.85
C ASP A 42 15.07 14.37 -21.13
N GLU A 43 15.35 14.31 -19.83
CA GLU A 43 15.82 15.46 -19.05
C GLU A 43 17.36 15.48 -18.98
N LYS A 44 17.95 16.68 -18.79
CA LYS A 44 19.36 16.77 -18.41
C LYS A 44 19.53 16.13 -17.04
N LEU A 45 19.95 14.87 -17.00
CA LEU A 45 20.18 14.08 -15.79
C LEU A 45 20.98 14.86 -14.74
N ASP A 46 21.96 15.67 -15.17
CA ASP A 46 22.74 16.56 -14.31
C ASP A 46 21.86 17.58 -13.57
N GLY A 47 20.86 18.15 -14.24
CA GLY A 47 19.90 19.07 -13.63
C GLY A 47 19.01 18.40 -12.59
N ILE A 48 18.56 17.16 -12.85
CA ILE A 48 17.81 16.38 -11.85
C ILE A 48 18.66 16.07 -10.63
N ILE A 49 19.91 15.65 -10.86
CA ILE A 49 20.87 15.34 -9.79
C ILE A 49 21.12 16.59 -8.93
N GLU A 50 21.34 17.75 -9.54
CA GLU A 50 21.52 19.01 -8.80
C GLU A 50 20.26 19.41 -8.02
N ASN A 51 19.08 19.30 -8.62
CA ASN A 51 17.81 19.57 -7.92
C ASN A 51 17.61 18.61 -6.73
N LEU A 52 17.96 17.33 -6.87
CA LEU A 52 17.92 16.35 -5.78
C LEU A 52 18.89 16.75 -4.66
N LYS A 53 20.13 17.13 -4.98
CA LYS A 53 21.13 17.58 -3.98
C LYS A 53 20.67 18.81 -3.18
N GLN A 54 19.85 19.67 -3.78
CA GLN A 54 19.32 20.88 -3.14
C GLN A 54 18.06 20.62 -2.30
N THR A 55 17.43 19.45 -2.43
CA THR A 55 16.19 19.10 -1.73
C THR A 55 16.42 18.96 -0.23
N GLN A 56 15.67 19.72 0.56
CA GLN A 56 15.87 19.81 2.02
C GLN A 56 14.87 19.01 2.84
N THR A 57 13.68 18.70 2.31
CA THR A 57 12.60 18.05 3.05
C THR A 57 12.06 16.85 2.29
N ILE A 58 11.39 15.94 3.01
CA ILE A 58 10.71 14.79 2.41
C ILE A 58 9.54 15.27 1.55
N ASP A 59 8.83 16.31 2.00
CA ASP A 59 7.72 16.89 1.25
C ASP A 59 8.18 17.46 -0.10
N ASP A 60 9.32 18.16 -0.12
CA ASP A 60 9.95 18.64 -1.36
C ASP A 60 10.33 17.49 -2.28
N PHE A 61 10.95 16.43 -1.74
CA PHE A 61 11.29 15.23 -2.52
C PHE A 61 10.05 14.60 -3.16
N GLN A 62 8.97 14.44 -2.38
CA GLN A 62 7.72 13.86 -2.87
C GLN A 62 7.06 14.75 -3.94
N LYS A 63 7.01 16.06 -3.73
CA LYS A 63 6.34 17.01 -4.64
C LYS A 63 7.11 17.28 -5.92
N LYS A 64 8.44 17.38 -5.85
CA LYS A 64 9.30 17.77 -6.98
C LYS A 64 9.71 16.58 -7.86
N PHE A 65 9.74 15.36 -7.31
CA PHE A 65 10.24 14.18 -8.04
C PHE A 65 9.22 13.04 -8.09
N VAL A 66 8.73 12.60 -6.93
CA VAL A 66 7.82 11.41 -6.90
C VAL A 66 6.49 11.71 -7.59
N TYR A 67 5.88 12.87 -7.32
CA TYR A 67 4.58 13.22 -7.88
C TYR A 67 4.59 13.47 -9.39
N PRO A 68 5.56 14.23 -9.97
CA PRO A 68 5.70 14.37 -11.41
C PRO A 68 5.92 13.03 -12.09
N TYR A 69 6.82 12.19 -11.55
CA TYR A 69 7.05 10.85 -12.07
C TYR A 69 5.78 9.99 -12.06
N LEU A 70 5.01 9.98 -10.97
CA LEU A 70 3.74 9.26 -10.91
C LEU A 70 2.71 9.82 -11.91
N THR A 71 2.71 11.13 -12.17
CA THR A 71 1.83 11.74 -13.16
C THR A 71 2.13 11.20 -14.56
N GLU A 72 3.40 11.17 -14.93
CA GLU A 72 3.85 10.64 -16.22
C GLU A 72 3.59 9.14 -16.33
N LEU A 73 3.91 8.37 -15.28
CA LEU A 73 3.68 6.94 -15.23
C LEU A 73 2.20 6.59 -15.43
N VAL A 74 1.29 7.33 -14.79
CA VAL A 74 -0.16 7.16 -14.95
C VAL A 74 -0.57 7.43 -16.39
N ASN A 75 -0.06 8.50 -17.00
CA ASN A 75 -0.37 8.82 -18.41
C ASN A 75 0.15 7.75 -19.39
N LYS A 76 1.31 7.13 -19.09
CA LYS A 76 1.92 6.11 -19.94
C LYS A 76 1.31 4.71 -19.78
N THR A 77 0.86 4.36 -18.56
CA THR A 77 0.53 2.96 -18.22
C THR A 77 -0.93 2.73 -17.81
N THR A 78 -1.76 3.78 -17.81
CA THR A 78 -3.18 3.69 -17.50
C THR A 78 -4.01 4.42 -18.55
N SER A 79 -5.16 3.85 -18.91
CA SER A 79 -6.13 4.52 -19.79
C SER A 79 -6.95 5.53 -19.00
N THR A 80 -7.25 5.25 -17.74
CA THR A 80 -7.97 6.18 -16.85
C THR A 80 -7.65 5.83 -15.40
N LEU A 81 -7.28 6.83 -14.61
CA LEU A 81 -7.17 6.71 -13.16
C LEU A 81 -8.22 7.59 -12.48
N SER A 82 -9.05 6.98 -11.64
CA SER A 82 -10.16 7.66 -10.98
C SER A 82 -10.25 7.34 -9.49
N PHE A 83 -10.82 8.27 -8.72
CA PHE A 83 -10.90 8.18 -7.26
C PHE A 83 -12.30 8.56 -6.79
N SER A 84 -12.80 7.91 -5.75
CA SER A 84 -14.06 8.27 -5.12
C SER A 84 -13.97 8.26 -3.59
N GLY A 85 -14.89 8.96 -2.92
CA GLY A 85 -15.03 8.91 -1.46
C GLY A 85 -14.15 9.86 -0.64
N LEU A 86 -13.02 10.35 -1.18
CA LEU A 86 -12.12 11.29 -0.48
C LEU A 86 -12.83 12.57 0.00
N LYS A 87 -13.79 13.09 -0.76
CA LYS A 87 -14.61 14.25 -0.37
C LYS A 87 -15.35 14.09 0.97
N ASN A 88 -15.50 12.87 1.48
CA ASN A 88 -16.15 12.59 2.77
C ASN A 88 -15.15 12.61 3.95
N LEU A 89 -13.86 12.84 3.69
CA LEU A 89 -12.80 12.86 4.68
C LEU A 89 -12.34 14.30 4.94
N ASN A 90 -11.90 14.57 6.17
CA ASN A 90 -11.38 15.87 6.55
C ASN A 90 -9.86 15.87 6.29
N PRO A 91 -9.33 16.75 5.41
CA PRO A 91 -7.90 16.78 5.08
C PRO A 91 -6.99 17.14 6.26
N ARG A 92 -7.53 17.76 7.32
CA ARG A 92 -6.78 18.11 8.54
C ARG A 92 -6.73 16.98 9.57
N ARG A 93 -7.25 15.80 9.24
CA ARG A 93 -7.25 14.62 10.13
C ARG A 93 -6.39 13.51 9.54
N SER A 94 -5.71 12.78 10.41
CA SER A 94 -5.07 11.50 10.11
C SER A 94 -6.09 10.35 10.11
N TYR A 95 -5.84 9.38 9.24
CA TYR A 95 -6.63 8.16 9.09
C TYR A 95 -5.71 6.94 8.97
N LEU A 96 -6.19 5.78 9.41
CA LEU A 96 -5.59 4.50 9.06
C LEU A 96 -6.30 3.94 7.82
N PHE A 97 -5.65 4.02 6.66
CA PHE A 97 -6.14 3.43 5.42
C PHE A 97 -5.77 1.95 5.38
N ILE A 98 -6.78 1.09 5.20
CA ILE A 98 -6.60 -0.36 5.04
C ILE A 98 -7.16 -0.75 3.68
N SER A 99 -6.36 -1.37 2.82
CA SER A 99 -6.79 -1.73 1.47
C SER A 99 -6.56 -3.20 1.13
N ASN A 100 -7.26 -3.70 0.11
CA ASN A 100 -6.77 -4.84 -0.65
C ASN A 100 -5.43 -4.48 -1.31
N HIS A 101 -4.67 -5.49 -1.74
CA HIS A 101 -3.31 -5.28 -2.23
C HIS A 101 -3.04 -6.09 -3.49
N ARG A 102 -2.86 -5.39 -4.62
CA ARG A 102 -2.73 -5.93 -5.97
C ARG A 102 -1.33 -5.75 -6.50
N ASP A 103 -0.74 -4.58 -6.27
CA ASP A 103 0.61 -4.22 -6.69
C ASP A 103 1.50 -3.86 -5.50
N ILE A 104 2.77 -4.31 -5.52
CA ILE A 104 3.72 -4.12 -4.40
C ILE A 104 3.98 -2.64 -4.13
N VAL A 105 4.14 -1.82 -5.17
CA VAL A 105 4.60 -0.43 -5.06
C VAL A 105 3.44 0.53 -5.31
N LEU A 106 2.72 0.33 -6.40
CA LEU A 106 1.80 1.32 -6.93
C LEU A 106 0.52 1.48 -6.14
N ASP A 107 0.10 0.48 -5.37
CA ASP A 107 -1.07 0.63 -4.50
C ASP A 107 -0.89 1.80 -3.52
N SER A 108 0.25 1.83 -2.83
CA SER A 108 0.57 2.91 -1.88
C SER A 108 0.93 4.22 -2.59
N ALA A 109 1.62 4.15 -3.73
CA ALA A 109 2.05 5.33 -4.48
C ALA A 109 0.85 6.07 -5.10
N LEU A 110 -0.06 5.36 -5.76
CA LEU A 110 -1.25 5.94 -6.38
C LEU A 110 -2.30 6.35 -5.35
N LEU A 111 -2.37 5.67 -4.21
CA LEU A 111 -3.15 6.16 -3.06
C LEU A 111 -2.62 7.53 -2.61
N ASN A 112 -1.32 7.70 -2.44
CA ASN A 112 -0.73 8.98 -2.06
C ASN A 112 -0.89 10.06 -3.14
N PHE A 113 -0.74 9.68 -4.40
CA PHE A 113 -1.05 10.55 -5.54
C PHE A 113 -2.48 11.10 -5.48
N SER A 114 -3.44 10.23 -5.16
CA SER A 114 -4.85 10.63 -5.00
C SER A 114 -5.06 11.58 -3.82
N LEU A 115 -4.35 11.36 -2.70
CA LEU A 115 -4.41 12.23 -1.52
C LEU A 115 -3.89 13.62 -1.85
N ILE A 116 -2.73 13.72 -2.51
CA ILE A 116 -2.15 14.99 -2.96
C ILE A 116 -3.13 15.74 -3.86
N LYS A 117 -3.71 15.06 -4.87
CA LYS A 117 -4.71 15.66 -5.78
C LYS A 117 -5.97 16.18 -5.07
N ASN A 118 -6.25 15.72 -3.85
CA ASN A 118 -7.43 16.10 -3.07
C ASN A 118 -7.06 16.92 -1.82
N ASN A 119 -5.88 17.57 -1.79
CA ASN A 119 -5.41 18.42 -0.68
C ASN A 119 -5.29 17.68 0.66
N HIS A 120 -5.01 16.39 0.64
CA HIS A 120 -4.64 15.61 1.82
C HIS A 120 -3.12 15.45 1.90
N ASN A 121 -2.61 15.33 3.12
CA ASN A 121 -1.23 14.90 3.36
C ASN A 121 -1.03 13.43 2.94
N THR A 122 0.17 13.10 2.49
CA THR A 122 0.59 11.72 2.22
C THR A 122 0.62 10.88 3.49
N THR A 123 0.59 9.56 3.31
CA THR A 123 0.63 8.56 4.37
C THR A 123 2.05 8.15 4.70
N GLU A 124 2.27 7.67 5.91
CA GLU A 124 3.35 6.73 6.17
C GLU A 124 2.93 5.31 5.75
N ILE A 125 3.84 4.58 5.11
CA ILE A 125 3.53 3.33 4.38
C ILE A 125 4.17 2.15 5.10
N ALA A 126 3.36 1.16 5.48
CA ALA A 126 3.90 -0.08 6.05
C ALA A 126 4.57 -0.93 4.94
N ILE A 127 5.86 -1.21 5.05
CA ILE A 127 6.59 -2.08 4.10
C ILE A 127 7.30 -3.23 4.82
N GLY A 128 7.24 -4.43 4.25
CA GLY A 128 7.92 -5.61 4.80
C GLY A 128 9.44 -5.55 4.58
N SER A 129 10.22 -5.88 5.62
CA SER A 129 11.70 -5.88 5.53
C SER A 129 12.25 -6.90 4.53
N ASN A 130 11.45 -7.89 4.11
CA ASN A 130 11.82 -8.88 3.10
C ASN A 130 12.02 -8.27 1.69
N LEU A 131 11.49 -7.07 1.44
CA LEU A 131 11.64 -6.37 0.16
C LEU A 131 12.94 -5.55 0.09
N LEU A 132 13.63 -5.38 1.22
CA LEU A 132 14.78 -4.50 1.38
C LEU A 132 16.10 -5.25 1.17
N ILE A 133 16.21 -5.90 0.01
CA ILE A 133 17.36 -6.77 -0.29
C ILE A 133 18.62 -5.99 -0.71
N LEU A 134 18.48 -4.70 -1.00
CA LEU A 134 19.58 -3.79 -1.34
C LEU A 134 19.50 -2.55 -0.44
N PRO A 135 20.62 -2.07 0.15
CA PRO A 135 20.60 -0.96 1.11
C PRO A 135 19.96 0.32 0.56
N TRP A 136 20.21 0.66 -0.71
CA TRP A 136 19.64 1.84 -1.34
C TRP A 136 18.10 1.77 -1.46
N ILE A 137 17.51 0.56 -1.56
CA ILE A 137 16.05 0.39 -1.59
C ILE A 137 15.46 0.80 -0.25
N GLU A 138 16.06 0.36 0.86
CA GLU A 138 15.64 0.77 2.20
C GLU A 138 15.69 2.30 2.34
N MET A 139 16.80 2.90 1.94
CA MET A 139 16.97 4.35 2.00
C MET A 139 15.89 5.09 1.19
N LEU A 140 15.63 4.64 -0.04
CA LEU A 140 14.63 5.26 -0.92
C LEU A 140 13.21 5.14 -0.35
N VAL A 141 12.81 3.94 0.09
CA VAL A 141 11.44 3.76 0.60
C VAL A 141 11.23 4.49 1.91
N ARG A 142 12.23 4.52 2.81
CA ARG A 142 12.16 5.28 4.08
C ARG A 142 12.18 6.78 3.86
N LEU A 143 12.90 7.26 2.84
CA LEU A 143 12.84 8.65 2.40
C LEU A 143 11.43 8.98 1.90
N ASN A 144 10.79 8.05 1.18
CA ASN A 144 9.42 8.17 0.73
C ASN A 144 8.35 7.76 1.77
N LYS A 145 8.63 8.01 3.06
CA LYS A 145 7.72 7.78 4.20
C LYS A 145 7.34 6.33 4.51
N SER A 146 8.06 5.34 4.00
CA SER A 146 7.83 3.95 4.42
C SER A 146 8.46 3.65 5.78
N PHE A 147 7.71 2.95 6.63
CA PHE A 147 8.20 2.39 7.89
C PHE A 147 8.22 0.87 7.83
N LEU A 148 9.15 0.28 8.57
CA LEU A 148 9.51 -1.12 8.43
C LEU A 148 8.63 -2.03 9.30
N VAL A 149 8.09 -3.05 8.65
CA VAL A 149 7.49 -4.23 9.29
C VAL A 149 8.54 -5.34 9.25
N LYS A 150 9.16 -5.62 10.40
CA LYS A 150 10.18 -6.66 10.53
C LYS A 150 9.57 -8.04 10.25
N ARG A 151 10.16 -8.79 9.31
CA ARG A 151 9.73 -10.12 8.85
C ARG A 151 10.71 -11.21 9.27
N ASN A 152 10.25 -12.46 9.24
CA ASN A 152 11.07 -13.66 9.47
C ASN A 152 11.82 -13.68 10.81
N LEU A 153 11.21 -13.08 11.84
CA LEU A 153 11.78 -13.06 13.19
C LEU A 153 11.45 -14.35 13.95
N PRO A 154 12.33 -14.77 14.89
CA PRO A 154 11.97 -15.77 15.89
C PRO A 154 10.69 -15.38 16.64
N VAL A 155 9.88 -16.37 17.04
CA VAL A 155 8.56 -16.14 17.67
C VAL A 155 8.61 -15.17 18.85
N ARG A 156 9.66 -15.27 19.69
CA ARG A 156 9.86 -14.38 20.85
C ARG A 156 10.05 -12.92 20.44
N GLU A 157 10.80 -12.68 19.37
CA GLU A 157 11.06 -11.33 18.85
C GLU A 157 9.85 -10.76 18.11
N MET A 158 9.06 -11.62 17.46
CA MET A 158 7.84 -11.23 16.74
C MET A 158 6.82 -10.51 17.65
N LEU A 159 6.70 -10.91 18.92
CA LEU A 159 5.82 -10.23 19.88
C LEU A 159 6.29 -8.80 20.18
N ASN A 160 7.59 -8.62 20.40
CA ASN A 160 8.18 -7.31 20.66
C ASN A 160 8.10 -6.41 19.43
N ALA A 161 8.39 -6.94 18.24
CA ALA A 161 8.23 -6.23 16.99
C ALA A 161 6.76 -5.83 16.73
N SER A 162 5.80 -6.70 17.04
CA SER A 162 4.37 -6.40 16.92
C SER A 162 3.93 -5.28 17.88
N ARG A 163 4.46 -5.29 19.11
CA ARG A 163 4.21 -4.21 20.10
C ARG A 163 4.82 -2.88 19.63
N GLU A 164 6.07 -2.90 19.16
CA GLU A 164 6.76 -1.72 18.61
C GLU A 164 5.98 -1.12 17.45
N LEU A 165 5.57 -1.96 16.49
CA LEU A 165 4.79 -1.56 15.32
C LEU A 165 3.43 -0.96 15.69
N SER A 166 2.69 -1.62 16.60
CA SER A 166 1.42 -1.12 17.12
C SER A 166 1.56 0.25 17.75
N ALA A 167 2.56 0.41 18.63
CA ALA A 167 2.83 1.68 19.31
C ALA A 167 3.27 2.78 18.33
N TYR A 168 4.04 2.43 17.29
CA TYR A 168 4.46 3.38 16.26
C TYR A 168 3.28 3.86 15.42
N ILE A 169 2.39 2.97 14.98
CA ILE A 169 1.20 3.36 14.22
C ILE A 169 0.31 4.28 15.06
N ASP A 170 0.14 4.00 16.36
CA ASP A 170 -0.61 4.88 17.26
C ASP A 170 0.06 6.26 17.39
N TYR A 171 1.39 6.29 17.54
CA TYR A 171 2.19 7.53 17.57
C TYR A 171 2.03 8.36 16.28
N VAL A 172 2.14 7.74 15.11
CA VAL A 172 1.98 8.42 13.81
C VAL A 172 0.59 9.05 13.69
N LEU A 173 -0.45 8.28 14.03
CA LEU A 173 -1.84 8.73 13.90
C LEU A 173 -2.19 9.87 14.87
N HIS A 174 -1.71 9.82 16.11
CA HIS A 174 -2.19 10.72 17.17
C HIS A 174 -1.21 11.83 17.55
N ILE A 175 0.10 11.57 17.47
CA ILE A 175 1.14 12.54 17.84
C ILE A 175 1.67 13.25 16.59
N LYS A 176 2.15 12.52 15.56
CA LYS A 176 2.56 13.13 14.29
C LYS A 176 1.38 13.71 13.51
N LYS A 177 0.17 13.21 13.78
CA LYS A 177 -1.07 13.55 13.06
C LYS A 177 -0.96 13.26 11.56
N THR A 178 -0.24 12.21 11.20
CA THR A 178 -0.07 11.74 9.82
C THR A 178 -0.91 10.49 9.59
N SER A 179 -1.45 10.33 8.39
CA SER A 179 -2.20 9.12 8.02
C SER A 179 -1.25 7.94 7.80
N VAL A 180 -1.75 6.72 7.95
CA VAL A 180 -0.99 5.48 7.71
C VAL A 180 -1.71 4.68 6.63
N TRP A 181 -0.96 4.07 5.72
CA TRP A 181 -1.48 3.04 4.83
C TRP A 181 -0.89 1.67 5.18
N ILE A 182 -1.75 0.66 5.21
CA ILE A 182 -1.36 -0.74 5.42
C ILE A 182 -2.28 -1.67 4.63
N ALA A 183 -1.72 -2.71 4.00
CA ALA A 183 -2.50 -3.74 3.34
C ALA A 183 -3.28 -4.59 4.36
N GLN A 184 -4.49 -5.04 3.99
CA GLN A 184 -5.38 -5.82 4.85
C GLN A 184 -4.84 -7.22 5.20
N LYS A 185 -3.87 -7.71 4.42
CA LYS A 185 -3.11 -8.92 4.68
C LYS A 185 -1.66 -8.73 4.21
N GLU A 186 -0.78 -9.58 4.70
CA GLU A 186 0.59 -9.66 4.19
C GLU A 186 0.61 -10.18 2.75
N GLY A 187 1.41 -9.51 1.93
CA GLY A 187 1.61 -9.87 0.53
C GLY A 187 0.45 -9.45 -0.36
N ARG A 188 0.78 -9.12 -1.61
CA ARG A 188 -0.22 -8.88 -2.66
C ARG A 188 -0.98 -10.17 -2.97
N THR A 189 -2.24 -10.04 -3.34
CA THR A 189 -3.04 -11.17 -3.75
C THR A 189 -2.55 -11.78 -5.06
N LYS A 190 -2.71 -13.09 -5.17
CA LYS A 190 -2.35 -13.87 -6.37
C LYS A 190 -3.58 -14.26 -7.17
N ASP A 191 -4.66 -14.59 -6.46
CA ASP A 191 -5.95 -15.07 -6.99
C ASP A 191 -7.05 -14.00 -6.97
N GLY A 192 -6.73 -12.79 -6.49
CA GLY A 192 -7.72 -11.72 -6.36
C GLY A 192 -8.63 -11.84 -5.13
N ASN A 193 -8.45 -12.86 -4.27
CA ASN A 193 -9.26 -13.07 -3.07
C ASN A 193 -8.57 -12.47 -1.85
N ASP A 194 -8.85 -11.19 -1.62
CA ASP A 194 -8.33 -10.44 -0.48
C ASP A 194 -9.29 -10.50 0.71
N LYS A 195 -8.83 -11.03 1.86
CA LYS A 195 -9.55 -10.98 3.15
C LYS A 195 -8.69 -10.33 4.23
N THR A 196 -9.31 -9.57 5.13
CA THR A 196 -8.59 -8.92 6.23
C THR A 196 -8.02 -9.98 7.18
N ASN A 197 -6.71 -9.94 7.41
CA ASN A 197 -6.04 -10.85 8.33
C ASN A 197 -6.34 -10.45 9.78
N GLN A 198 -6.88 -11.38 10.58
CA GLN A 198 -7.17 -11.13 11.99
C GLN A 198 -5.91 -10.80 12.80
N GLY A 199 -4.76 -11.38 12.46
CA GLY A 199 -3.45 -11.10 13.06
C GLY A 199 -3.02 -9.65 12.89
N LEU A 200 -3.33 -9.02 11.75
CA LEU A 200 -3.12 -7.59 11.54
C LEU A 200 -3.92 -6.76 12.56
N LEU A 201 -5.20 -7.08 12.76
CA LEU A 201 -6.07 -6.36 13.70
C LEU A 201 -5.62 -6.57 15.15
N LYS A 202 -5.18 -7.78 15.50
CA LYS A 202 -4.57 -8.08 16.80
C LYS A 202 -3.30 -7.25 17.02
N MET A 203 -2.44 -7.16 16.01
CA MET A 203 -1.23 -6.33 16.05
C MET A 203 -1.59 -4.86 16.22
N LEU A 204 -2.51 -4.29 15.45
CA LEU A 204 -2.91 -2.89 15.59
C LEU A 204 -3.38 -2.56 17.02
N ASN A 205 -4.09 -3.49 17.67
CA ASN A 205 -4.62 -3.35 19.03
C ASN A 205 -3.67 -3.87 20.14
N PHE A 206 -2.38 -4.10 19.84
CA PHE A 206 -1.45 -4.77 20.75
C PHE A 206 -0.88 -3.84 21.84
N ALA A 207 -0.50 -2.61 21.49
CA ALA A 207 0.17 -1.68 22.40
C ALA A 207 -0.79 -0.79 23.22
N THR A 208 -2.07 -1.14 23.28
CA THR A 208 -3.10 -0.36 23.97
C THR A 208 -3.80 -1.18 25.04
N ASP A 209 -4.09 -0.53 26.17
CA ASP A 209 -4.91 -1.08 27.24
C ASP A 209 -6.40 -0.74 27.07
N GLU A 210 -6.76 -0.04 25.99
CA GLU A 210 -8.16 0.30 25.71
C GLU A 210 -8.93 -0.89 25.12
N SER A 211 -10.25 -0.88 25.32
CA SER A 211 -11.13 -1.84 24.64
C SER A 211 -10.98 -1.76 23.11
N VAL A 212 -11.14 -2.90 22.44
CA VAL A 212 -11.09 -3.03 20.96
C VAL A 212 -11.86 -1.92 20.26
N ILE A 213 -13.09 -1.66 20.72
CA ILE A 213 -13.99 -0.66 20.13
C ILE A 213 -13.42 0.75 20.28
N ARG A 214 -12.88 1.10 21.46
CA ARG A 214 -12.34 2.44 21.73
C ARG A 214 -11.07 2.67 20.94
N SER A 215 -10.15 1.70 20.95
CA SER A 215 -8.91 1.72 20.17
C SER A 215 -9.16 1.91 18.68
N PHE A 216 -10.00 1.07 18.05
CA PHE A 216 -10.28 1.21 16.61
C PHE A 216 -11.12 2.44 16.25
N LYS A 217 -11.91 2.99 17.17
CA LYS A 217 -12.56 4.30 16.96
C LYS A 217 -11.55 5.44 16.87
N LYS A 218 -10.48 5.40 17.66
CA LYS A 218 -9.41 6.41 17.64
C LYS A 218 -8.57 6.34 16.35
N MET A 219 -8.25 5.13 15.90
CA MET A 219 -7.49 4.90 14.66
C MET A 219 -8.18 5.40 13.39
N ARG A 220 -9.51 5.64 13.44
CA ARG A 220 -10.29 6.18 12.31
C ARG A 220 -10.07 5.40 11.02
N ILE A 221 -10.21 4.07 11.09
CA ILE A 221 -10.01 3.19 9.92
C ILE A 221 -10.91 3.62 8.76
N VAL A 222 -10.30 3.78 7.58
CA VAL A 222 -10.96 3.97 6.30
C VAL A 222 -10.56 2.79 5.39
N PRO A 223 -11.49 1.86 5.13
CA PRO A 223 -11.24 0.80 4.14
C PRO A 223 -11.14 1.41 2.74
N VAL A 224 -10.19 0.96 1.93
CA VAL A 224 -9.97 1.43 0.56
C VAL A 224 -10.02 0.24 -0.40
N SER A 225 -10.83 0.35 -1.44
CA SER A 225 -10.83 -0.61 -2.53
C SER A 225 -9.92 -0.12 -3.64
N ILE A 226 -9.03 -1.00 -4.12
CA ILE A 226 -8.16 -0.76 -5.25
C ILE A 226 -8.54 -1.73 -6.37
N SER A 227 -9.04 -1.18 -7.47
CA SER A 227 -9.48 -1.93 -8.63
C SER A 227 -8.59 -1.64 -9.82
N TYR A 228 -8.01 -2.70 -10.37
CA TYR A 228 -7.25 -2.69 -11.63
C TYR A 228 -8.08 -3.41 -12.68
N GLU A 229 -8.16 -2.85 -13.88
CA GLU A 229 -8.70 -3.53 -15.04
C GLU A 229 -7.75 -4.62 -15.51
N ILE A 230 -6.48 -4.26 -15.68
CA ILE A 230 -5.42 -5.19 -16.06
C ILE A 230 -4.48 -5.35 -14.88
N GLU A 231 -4.27 -6.59 -14.45
CA GLU A 231 -3.30 -6.91 -13.41
C GLU A 231 -1.88 -6.88 -14.02
N PRO A 232 -1.01 -5.91 -13.66
CA PRO A 232 0.26 -5.69 -14.35
C PRO A 232 1.28 -6.84 -14.17
N CYS A 233 1.01 -7.78 -13.27
CA CYS A 233 1.84 -8.96 -13.03
C CYS A 233 1.06 -10.27 -13.21
N ASP A 234 -0.02 -10.26 -13.98
CA ASP A 234 -0.85 -11.42 -14.29
C ASP A 234 -0.04 -12.67 -14.67
N LYS A 235 0.92 -12.54 -15.58
CA LYS A 235 1.76 -13.65 -16.07
C LYS A 235 2.55 -14.31 -14.96
N THR A 236 3.25 -13.51 -14.14
CA THR A 236 4.08 -14.05 -13.05
C THR A 236 3.23 -14.61 -11.91
N LYS A 237 2.09 -13.98 -11.61
CA LYS A 237 1.13 -14.51 -10.61
C LYS A 237 0.53 -15.85 -11.08
N THR A 238 0.14 -15.94 -12.34
CA THR A 238 -0.45 -17.15 -12.93
C THR A 238 0.56 -18.28 -12.97
N ALA A 239 1.80 -18.02 -13.38
CA ALA A 239 2.88 -19.01 -13.36
C ALA A 239 3.15 -19.54 -11.94
N GLU A 240 3.19 -18.67 -10.93
CA GLU A 240 3.35 -19.07 -9.52
C GLU A 240 2.19 -19.96 -9.06
N LEU A 241 0.94 -19.55 -9.34
CA LEU A 241 -0.25 -20.31 -8.95
C LEU A 241 -0.30 -21.69 -9.64
N TYR A 242 0.01 -21.73 -10.94
CA TYR A 242 0.05 -22.97 -11.71
C TYR A 242 1.15 -23.91 -11.20
N ALA A 243 2.34 -23.39 -10.91
CA ALA A 243 3.43 -24.19 -10.35
C ALA A 243 3.05 -24.77 -8.97
N LYS A 244 2.39 -24.00 -8.10
CA LYS A 244 1.85 -24.50 -6.83
C LYS A 244 0.80 -25.58 -7.03
N TYR A 245 -0.12 -25.38 -7.98
CA TYR A 245 -1.16 -26.35 -8.30
C TYR A 245 -0.55 -27.67 -8.79
N LYS A 246 0.43 -27.61 -9.70
CA LYS A 246 1.06 -28.79 -10.31
C LYS A 246 2.02 -29.52 -9.37
N ASN A 247 2.82 -28.78 -8.59
CA ASN A 247 3.94 -29.33 -7.83
C ASN A 247 3.73 -29.32 -6.30
N GLY A 248 2.61 -28.78 -5.81
CA GLY A 248 2.29 -28.61 -4.39
C GLY A 248 3.07 -27.50 -3.68
N VAL A 249 4.31 -27.22 -4.09
CA VAL A 249 5.18 -26.20 -3.50
C VAL A 249 5.77 -25.30 -4.58
N TYR A 250 5.88 -24.01 -4.28
CA TYR A 250 6.65 -23.05 -5.07
C TYR A 250 7.60 -22.29 -4.15
N LYS A 251 8.90 -22.47 -4.40
CA LYS A 251 9.95 -21.75 -3.67
C LYS A 251 10.32 -20.51 -4.49
N LYS A 252 9.90 -19.36 -3.98
CA LYS A 252 10.11 -18.07 -4.61
C LYS A 252 11.54 -17.58 -4.41
N ASP A 253 12.18 -17.10 -5.48
CA ASP A 253 13.44 -16.37 -5.41
C ASP A 253 13.18 -14.91 -4.97
N PRO A 254 13.95 -14.34 -4.02
CA PRO A 254 13.82 -12.94 -3.62
C PRO A 254 13.85 -11.94 -4.79
N LYS A 255 14.54 -12.25 -5.89
CA LYS A 255 14.60 -11.41 -7.10
C LYS A 255 13.27 -11.36 -7.85
N GLU A 256 12.38 -12.33 -7.66
CA GLU A 256 11.03 -12.28 -8.26
C GLU A 256 10.20 -11.11 -7.70
N ASP A 257 10.46 -10.68 -6.46
CA ASP A 257 9.84 -9.47 -5.93
C ASP A 257 10.36 -8.21 -6.62
N LEU A 258 11.66 -8.12 -6.92
CA LEU A 258 12.20 -7.02 -7.72
C LEU A 258 11.57 -6.97 -9.12
N GLN A 259 11.47 -8.14 -9.78
CA GLN A 259 10.82 -8.25 -11.08
C GLN A 259 9.34 -7.86 -11.00
N SER A 260 8.64 -8.29 -9.96
CA SER A 260 7.24 -7.91 -9.73
C SER A 260 7.08 -6.40 -9.51
N MET A 261 7.99 -5.76 -8.77
CA MET A 261 7.98 -4.31 -8.59
C MET A 261 8.21 -3.57 -9.91
N GLY A 262 9.20 -4.02 -10.70
CA GLY A 262 9.47 -3.46 -12.03
C GLY A 262 8.30 -3.61 -13.00
N ASN A 263 7.75 -4.82 -13.11
CA ASN A 263 6.61 -5.12 -13.98
C ASN A 263 5.35 -4.35 -13.54
N GLY A 264 5.11 -4.27 -12.23
CA GLY A 264 4.03 -3.47 -11.65
C GLY A 264 4.06 -2.02 -12.12
N ILE A 265 5.26 -1.43 -12.14
CA ILE A 265 5.49 -0.07 -12.64
C ILE A 265 5.29 -0.02 -14.16
N ALA A 266 6.01 -0.84 -14.92
CA ALA A 266 6.14 -0.70 -16.37
C ALA A 266 4.91 -1.15 -17.19
N ASN A 267 4.20 -2.18 -16.77
CA ASN A 267 3.16 -2.81 -17.59
C ASN A 267 1.84 -2.00 -17.61
N GLN A 268 1.05 -2.20 -18.65
CA GLN A 268 -0.27 -1.59 -18.81
C GLN A 268 -1.24 -2.08 -17.73
N LYS A 269 -2.07 -1.17 -17.23
CA LYS A 269 -3.05 -1.41 -16.15
C LYS A 269 -4.49 -1.16 -16.59
N GLY A 270 -4.68 -0.64 -17.80
CA GLY A 270 -5.97 -0.21 -18.31
C GLY A 270 -6.56 0.89 -17.42
N ARG A 271 -7.83 0.71 -17.04
CA ARG A 271 -8.55 1.56 -16.11
C ARG A 271 -8.25 1.16 -14.68
N MET A 272 -8.13 2.17 -13.82
CA MET A 272 -7.93 2.00 -12.39
C MET A 272 -8.92 2.85 -11.59
N HIS A 273 -9.41 2.30 -10.48
CA HIS A 273 -10.28 3.02 -9.56
C HIS A 273 -9.91 2.76 -8.11
N PHE A 274 -9.79 3.83 -7.31
CA PHE A 274 -9.71 3.72 -5.86
C PHE A 274 -10.98 4.26 -5.21
N THR A 275 -11.59 3.44 -4.36
CA THR A 275 -12.76 3.83 -3.57
C THR A 275 -12.37 3.99 -2.12
N PHE A 276 -12.39 5.22 -1.61
CA PHE A 276 -12.20 5.50 -0.20
C PHE A 276 -13.53 5.33 0.55
N GLY A 277 -13.59 4.36 1.44
CA GLY A 277 -14.77 4.07 2.26
C GLY A 277 -15.07 5.15 3.30
N LYS A 278 -16.08 4.89 4.14
CA LYS A 278 -16.42 5.76 5.27
C LYS A 278 -15.71 5.29 6.55
N PRO A 279 -15.25 6.21 7.42
CA PRO A 279 -14.67 5.84 8.71
C PRO A 279 -15.57 4.90 9.52
N LEU A 280 -14.99 3.86 10.12
CA LEU A 280 -15.75 2.77 10.75
C LEU A 280 -16.53 3.14 12.03
N LYS A 281 -16.41 4.38 12.54
CA LYS A 281 -16.86 4.81 13.88
C LYS A 281 -18.25 4.28 14.27
N ARG A 282 -19.25 4.35 13.38
CA ARG A 282 -20.61 3.86 13.64
C ARG A 282 -20.72 2.33 13.55
N LYS A 283 -20.09 1.71 12.54
CA LYS A 283 -20.13 0.25 12.32
C LYS A 283 -19.48 -0.52 13.47
N LEU A 284 -18.48 0.07 14.14
CA LEU A 284 -17.83 -0.51 15.33
C LEU A 284 -18.79 -0.74 16.51
N ASN A 285 -19.96 -0.11 16.54
CA ASN A 285 -20.95 -0.38 17.59
C ASN A 285 -21.52 -1.81 17.51
N ARG A 286 -21.44 -2.48 16.35
CA ARG A 286 -21.84 -3.89 16.19
C ARG A 286 -21.02 -4.82 17.09
N LEU A 287 -19.76 -4.46 17.38
CA LEU A 287 -18.86 -5.24 18.21
C LEU A 287 -19.25 -5.22 19.70
N LYS A 288 -20.10 -4.28 20.14
CA LYS A 288 -20.52 -4.17 21.56
C LYS A 288 -21.27 -5.41 22.06
N ARG A 289 -21.91 -6.14 21.14
CA ARG A 289 -22.68 -7.36 21.45
C ARG A 289 -21.81 -8.62 21.52
N ILE A 290 -20.51 -8.51 21.25
CA ILE A 290 -19.57 -9.62 21.20
C ILE A 290 -18.64 -9.49 22.41
N HIS A 291 -18.65 -10.49 23.30
CA HIS A 291 -17.82 -10.49 24.51
C HIS A 291 -16.43 -11.06 24.27
N ASN A 292 -16.29 -12.03 23.36
CA ASN A 292 -15.00 -12.62 23.03
C ASN A 292 -14.16 -11.69 22.13
N ARG A 293 -12.93 -11.38 22.56
CA ARG A 293 -12.03 -10.46 21.83
C ARG A 293 -11.63 -10.99 20.44
N ASN A 294 -11.41 -12.29 20.29
CA ASN A 294 -11.10 -12.89 19.00
C ASN A 294 -12.29 -12.77 18.03
N GLU A 295 -13.50 -13.03 18.50
CA GLU A 295 -14.71 -12.83 17.69
C GLU A 295 -14.90 -11.36 17.30
N GLN A 296 -14.59 -10.41 18.20
CA GLN A 296 -14.60 -8.98 17.85
C GLN A 296 -13.64 -8.66 16.71
N PHE A 297 -12.42 -9.21 16.71
CA PHE A 297 -11.48 -9.03 15.60
C PHE A 297 -11.97 -9.70 14.31
N SER A 298 -12.59 -10.87 14.39
CA SER A 298 -13.17 -11.55 13.23
C SER A 298 -14.28 -10.72 12.59
N GLU A 299 -15.21 -10.21 13.41
CA GLU A 299 -16.29 -9.35 12.93
C GLU A 299 -15.78 -8.00 12.41
N LEU A 300 -14.73 -7.42 13.02
CA LEU A 300 -14.09 -6.23 12.49
C LEU A 300 -13.48 -6.47 11.10
N GLY A 301 -12.82 -7.61 10.89
CA GLY A 301 -12.32 -8.03 9.58
C GLY A 301 -13.44 -8.04 8.54
N LYS A 302 -14.58 -8.68 8.86
CA LYS A 302 -15.77 -8.69 7.98
C LYS A 302 -16.33 -7.29 7.70
N ILE A 303 -16.30 -6.39 8.69
CA ILE A 303 -16.76 -4.99 8.52
C ILE A 303 -15.85 -4.23 7.53
N ILE A 304 -14.54 -4.44 7.60
CA ILE A 304 -13.54 -3.86 6.68
C ILE A 304 -13.75 -4.45 5.28
N ASP A 305 -13.71 -5.78 5.17
CA ASP A 305 -13.88 -6.52 3.91
C ASP A 305 -15.16 -6.12 3.18
N ASN A 306 -16.29 -6.03 3.89
CA ASN A 306 -17.56 -5.62 3.29
C ASN A 306 -17.54 -4.21 2.70
N GLN A 307 -16.75 -3.26 3.23
CA GLN A 307 -16.58 -1.97 2.55
C GLN A 307 -15.67 -2.08 1.33
N ILE A 308 -14.60 -2.87 1.44
CA ILE A 308 -13.65 -3.06 0.34
C ILE A 308 -14.35 -3.74 -0.85
N TYR A 309 -15.16 -4.78 -0.61
CA TYR A 309 -15.91 -5.46 -1.67
C TYR A 309 -16.96 -4.54 -2.31
N LYS A 310 -17.70 -3.76 -1.49
CA LYS A 310 -18.71 -2.83 -2.02
C LYS A 310 -18.11 -1.66 -2.80
N GLY A 311 -16.87 -1.29 -2.51
CA GLY A 311 -16.16 -0.25 -3.25
C GLY A 311 -15.37 -0.78 -4.45
N TYR A 312 -15.28 -2.11 -4.63
CA TYR A 312 -14.54 -2.70 -5.74
C TYR A 312 -15.30 -2.45 -7.05
N LYS A 313 -14.64 -1.80 -8.00
CA LYS A 313 -15.17 -1.58 -9.34
C LYS A 313 -14.81 -2.76 -10.23
N LEU A 314 -15.82 -3.35 -10.84
CA LEU A 314 -15.64 -4.38 -11.87
C LEU A 314 -15.40 -3.73 -13.22
N PHE A 315 -14.59 -4.39 -14.03
CA PHE A 315 -14.30 -4.07 -15.42
C PHE A 315 -14.76 -5.23 -16.33
N PRO A 316 -14.85 -5.03 -17.65
CA PRO A 316 -15.33 -6.03 -18.61
C PRO A 316 -14.71 -7.41 -18.43
N GLY A 317 -13.39 -7.50 -18.27
CA GLY A 317 -12.71 -8.78 -18.03
C GLY A 317 -13.18 -9.54 -16.78
N ASN A 318 -13.70 -8.85 -15.75
CA ASN A 318 -14.30 -9.53 -14.60
C ASN A 318 -15.64 -10.19 -14.94
N TYR A 319 -16.43 -9.54 -15.81
CA TYR A 319 -17.72 -10.05 -16.27
C TYR A 319 -17.53 -11.20 -17.26
N ALA A 320 -16.61 -11.06 -18.22
CA ALA A 320 -16.24 -12.12 -19.15
C ALA A 320 -15.74 -13.37 -18.39
N ALA A 321 -14.86 -13.20 -17.40
CA ALA A 321 -14.38 -14.31 -16.58
C ALA A 321 -15.50 -15.04 -15.81
N TYR A 322 -16.56 -14.33 -15.39
CA TYR A 322 -17.72 -14.96 -14.76
C TYR A 322 -18.47 -15.85 -15.75
N ASP A 323 -18.78 -15.30 -16.93
CA ASP A 323 -19.54 -15.99 -17.97
C ASP A 323 -18.78 -17.22 -18.51
N ILE A 324 -17.46 -17.12 -18.66
CA ILE A 324 -16.58 -18.28 -18.97
C ILE A 324 -16.63 -19.33 -17.86
N LEU A 325 -16.49 -18.94 -16.59
CA LEU A 325 -16.41 -19.87 -15.46
C LEU A 325 -17.72 -20.65 -15.25
N PHE A 326 -18.87 -20.00 -15.46
CA PHE A 326 -20.18 -20.58 -15.24
C PHE A 326 -20.90 -21.02 -16.53
N ASN A 327 -20.23 -20.91 -17.68
CA ASN A 327 -20.79 -21.21 -19.00
C ASN A 327 -22.16 -20.51 -19.19
N SER A 328 -22.17 -19.18 -18.96
CA SER A 328 -23.36 -18.33 -19.05
C SER A 328 -23.14 -17.13 -19.97
N ASP A 329 -24.24 -16.45 -20.34
CA ASP A 329 -24.23 -15.19 -21.11
C ASP A 329 -24.84 -14.03 -20.26
N ASN A 330 -24.73 -14.12 -18.93
CA ASN A 330 -25.44 -13.23 -17.99
C ASN A 330 -24.97 -11.77 -18.05
N PHE A 331 -23.73 -11.54 -18.49
CA PHE A 331 -23.09 -10.23 -18.55
C PHE A 331 -22.52 -9.93 -19.93
N LYS A 332 -23.03 -10.58 -20.98
CA LYS A 332 -22.61 -10.38 -22.37
C LYS A 332 -22.69 -8.93 -22.86
N ASP A 333 -23.55 -8.10 -22.24
CA ASP A 333 -23.66 -6.67 -22.51
C ASP A 333 -22.57 -5.82 -21.81
N LYS A 334 -21.68 -6.43 -21.01
CA LYS A 334 -20.63 -5.76 -20.23
C LYS A 334 -19.23 -5.89 -20.80
N TYR A 335 -19.04 -6.68 -21.85
CA TYR A 335 -17.75 -6.90 -22.48
C TYR A 335 -17.89 -7.06 -24.01
N SER A 336 -16.81 -6.76 -24.72
CA SER A 336 -16.66 -7.03 -26.15
C SER A 336 -16.08 -8.42 -26.42
N ASP A 337 -16.17 -8.91 -27.66
CA ASP A 337 -15.54 -10.18 -28.05
C ASP A 337 -14.02 -10.18 -27.78
N LEU A 338 -13.35 -9.03 -27.97
CA LEU A 338 -11.92 -8.87 -27.67
C LEU A 338 -11.60 -8.99 -26.17
N GLU A 339 -12.51 -8.58 -25.29
CA GLU A 339 -12.31 -8.72 -23.83
C GLU A 339 -12.69 -10.12 -23.32
N PHE A 340 -13.40 -10.89 -24.15
CA PHE A 340 -13.76 -12.28 -23.87
C PHE A 340 -12.66 -13.26 -24.27
N GLU A 341 -11.99 -13.01 -25.41
CA GLU A 341 -10.77 -13.70 -25.85
C GLU A 341 -9.58 -13.44 -24.91
#